data_AF-A0AAE9HSD2-F1
#
_entry.id   AF-A0AAE9HSD2-F1
#
_cell.length_a   1.000
_cell.length_b   1.000
_cell.length_c   1.000
_cell.angle_alpha   90.00
_cell.angle_beta   90.00
_cell.angle_gamma   90.00
#
_symmetry.space_group_name_H-M   'P 1'
#
loop_
_entity.id
_entity.type
_entity.pdbx_description
1 polymer ?
#
loop_
_entity_poly.entity_id
_entity_poly.type
_entity_poly.pdbx_seq_one_letter_code
_entity_poly.pdbx_strand_id
1 'polypeptide(L)'
;MNDELLIKLEELLENTAKKINRKQFNNEPNYTAAFFGKLSGEKIEFDEQYIKFQFSVSNDRGRSSAESHTGIDIGMVFKWHDAAGTFEKAVLVQAKNNVLKLQRDRDLECQCKKMSDITEHYVVMDCPYDCSIPKVYFSKSNEPPFWDVNKSVDLFNYLKDYVFKCTQGDISDKVIQGAKDSTRQLLIETNIPKPTLTKKEKSS
;
A
#
# COMPACT_ATOMS: atom_id res chain seq x y z
N MET A 1 -4.98 -16.23 -9.62
CA MET A 1 -5.97 -15.14 -9.78
C MET A 1 -6.37 -15.12 -11.24
N ASN A 2 -7.63 -14.84 -11.54
CA ASN A 2 -8.13 -14.82 -12.91
C ASN A 2 -7.54 -13.62 -13.71
N ASP A 3 -7.15 -13.84 -14.97
CA ASP A 3 -6.56 -12.81 -15.83
C ASP A 3 -7.53 -11.66 -16.12
N GLU A 4 -8.83 -11.94 -16.27
CA GLU A 4 -9.85 -10.90 -16.46
C GLU A 4 -10.01 -10.00 -15.23
N LEU A 5 -9.89 -10.59 -14.03
CA LEU A 5 -9.90 -9.81 -12.80
C LEU A 5 -8.67 -8.89 -12.70
N LEU A 6 -7.52 -9.35 -13.21
CA LEU A 6 -6.29 -8.56 -13.30
C LEU A 6 -6.41 -7.41 -14.31
N ILE A 7 -6.99 -7.65 -15.48
CA ILE A 7 -7.26 -6.60 -16.48
C ILE A 7 -8.16 -5.52 -15.88
N LYS A 8 -9.26 -5.92 -15.23
CA LYS A 8 -10.17 -4.98 -14.56
C LYS A 8 -9.48 -4.17 -13.45
N LEU A 9 -8.55 -4.80 -12.72
CA LEU A 9 -7.76 -4.12 -11.69
C LEU A 9 -6.83 -3.06 -12.29
N GLU A 10 -6.12 -3.40 -13.37
CA GLU A 10 -5.24 -2.48 -14.08
C GLU A 10 -6.02 -1.29 -14.63
N GLU A 11 -7.13 -1.55 -15.34
CA GLU A 11 -8.02 -0.52 -15.88
C GLU A 11 -8.55 0.42 -14.79
N LEU A 12 -8.96 -0.13 -13.64
CA LEU A 12 -9.44 0.67 -12.51
C LEU A 12 -8.35 1.62 -11.98
N LEU A 13 -7.13 1.12 -11.80
CA LEU A 13 -6.01 1.91 -11.29
C LEU A 13 -5.56 2.97 -12.30
N GLU A 14 -5.48 2.63 -13.59
CA GLU A 14 -5.19 3.58 -14.65
C GLU A 14 -6.24 4.70 -14.74
N ASN A 15 -7.52 4.32 -14.74
CA ASN A 15 -8.62 5.27 -14.84
C ASN A 15 -8.65 6.19 -13.61
N THR A 16 -8.34 5.65 -12.43
CA THR A 16 -8.19 6.45 -11.22
C THR A 16 -7.04 7.45 -11.36
N ALA A 17 -5.85 6.99 -11.78
CA ALA A 17 -4.67 7.83 -11.95
C ALA A 17 -4.91 8.99 -12.95
N LYS A 18 -5.54 8.68 -14.10
CA LYS A 18 -5.92 9.67 -15.13
C LYS A 18 -6.89 10.75 -14.64
N LYS A 19 -7.70 10.44 -13.62
CA LYS A 19 -8.68 11.37 -13.03
C LYS A 19 -8.07 12.27 -11.93
N ILE A 20 -6.81 12.11 -11.56
CA ILE A 20 -6.17 12.95 -10.52
C ILE A 20 -5.63 14.24 -11.12
N ASN A 21 -6.24 15.37 -10.76
CA ASN A 21 -5.72 16.68 -11.12
C ASN A 21 -4.60 17.12 -10.15
N ARG A 22 -3.35 16.95 -10.56
CA ARG A 22 -2.18 17.31 -9.74
C ARG A 22 -2.02 18.80 -9.46
N LYS A 23 -2.69 19.68 -10.20
CA LYS A 23 -2.77 21.12 -9.86
C LYS A 23 -3.60 21.36 -8.59
N GLN A 24 -4.61 20.52 -8.34
CA GLN A 24 -5.47 20.59 -7.16
C GLN A 24 -4.90 19.76 -5.99
N PHE A 25 -4.34 18.59 -6.30
CA PHE A 25 -3.77 17.66 -5.31
C PHE A 25 -2.25 17.67 -5.44
N ASN A 26 -1.60 18.79 -5.10
CA ASN A 26 -0.17 19.00 -5.36
C ASN A 26 0.77 18.40 -4.29
N ASN A 27 0.30 18.25 -3.06
CA ASN A 27 1.02 17.62 -1.95
C ASN A 27 0.61 16.15 -1.78
N GLU A 28 1.44 15.39 -1.07
CA GLU A 28 1.31 13.96 -0.87
C GLU A 28 0.01 13.57 -0.13
N PRO A 29 -0.37 14.24 0.99
CA PRO A 29 -1.59 13.87 1.71
C PRO A 29 -2.85 14.07 0.86
N ASN A 30 -2.92 15.16 0.08
CA ASN A 30 -4.06 15.43 -0.77
C ASN A 30 -4.10 14.48 -1.98
N TYR A 31 -2.94 14.14 -2.55
CA TYR A 31 -2.86 13.16 -3.64
C TYR A 31 -3.36 11.79 -3.20
N THR A 32 -2.85 11.30 -2.08
CA THR A 32 -3.18 9.97 -1.57
C THR A 32 -4.65 9.89 -1.16
N ALA A 33 -5.17 10.92 -0.49
CA ALA A 33 -6.60 11.03 -0.19
C ALA A 33 -7.47 11.06 -1.46
N ALA A 34 -7.04 11.75 -2.52
CA ALA A 34 -7.78 11.81 -3.77
C ALA A 34 -7.71 10.49 -4.56
N PHE A 35 -6.53 9.88 -4.65
CA PHE A 35 -6.30 8.62 -5.36
C PHE A 35 -7.06 7.47 -4.70
N PHE A 36 -6.83 7.23 -3.41
CA PHE A 36 -7.54 6.15 -2.70
C PHE A 36 -9.00 6.50 -2.43
N GLY A 37 -9.34 7.77 -2.26
CA GLY A 37 -10.73 8.21 -2.15
C GLY A 37 -11.55 7.90 -3.40
N LYS A 38 -10.95 7.98 -4.60
CA LYS A 38 -11.60 7.56 -5.86
C LYS A 38 -11.73 6.04 -6.00
N LEU A 39 -10.87 5.26 -5.35
CA LEU A 39 -11.00 3.80 -5.28
C LEU A 39 -12.04 3.38 -4.24
N SER A 40 -12.36 4.22 -3.25
CA SER A 40 -13.29 3.88 -2.19
C SER A 40 -14.67 3.53 -2.72
N GLY A 41 -15.16 2.32 -2.41
CA GLY A 41 -16.45 1.81 -2.87
C GLY A 41 -16.38 1.06 -4.21
N GLU A 42 -15.26 1.12 -4.92
CA GLU A 42 -15.07 0.35 -6.16
C GLU A 42 -14.99 -1.14 -5.86
N LYS A 43 -15.67 -1.94 -6.69
CA LYS A 43 -15.67 -3.40 -6.64
C LYS A 43 -15.54 -3.94 -8.06
N ILE A 44 -14.45 -4.66 -8.31
CA ILE A 44 -14.27 -5.41 -9.55
C ILE A 44 -14.65 -6.87 -9.30
N GLU A 45 -15.36 -7.46 -10.25
CA GLU A 45 -15.86 -8.83 -10.15
C GLU A 45 -15.68 -9.56 -11.47
N PHE A 46 -15.34 -10.85 -11.39
CA PHE A 46 -15.30 -11.78 -12.51
C PHE A 46 -15.35 -13.22 -11.98
N ASP A 47 -16.22 -14.06 -12.56
CA ASP A 47 -16.30 -15.50 -12.24
C ASP A 47 -16.37 -15.78 -10.74
N GLU A 48 -17.34 -15.14 -10.07
CA GLU A 48 -17.58 -15.16 -8.61
C GLU A 48 -16.43 -14.61 -7.73
N GLN A 49 -15.28 -14.27 -8.31
CA GLN A 49 -14.17 -13.62 -7.63
C GLN A 49 -14.36 -12.10 -7.63
N TYR A 50 -13.94 -11.45 -6.54
CA TYR A 50 -13.98 -9.99 -6.44
C TYR A 50 -12.75 -9.39 -5.77
N ILE A 51 -12.51 -8.12 -6.06
CA ILE A 51 -11.64 -7.23 -5.27
C ILE A 51 -12.44 -5.96 -4.97
N LYS A 52 -12.59 -5.62 -3.70
CA LYS A 52 -13.33 -4.46 -3.22
C LYS A 52 -12.40 -3.53 -2.46
N PHE A 53 -12.50 -2.24 -2.75
CA PHE A 53 -11.69 -1.20 -2.12
C PHE A 53 -12.54 -0.38 -1.16
N GLN A 54 -12.01 -0.11 0.03
CA GLN A 54 -12.59 0.82 0.98
C GLN A 54 -11.47 1.73 1.50
N PHE A 55 -11.67 3.03 1.45
CA PHE A 55 -10.71 4.00 1.96
C PHE A 55 -11.32 4.80 3.10
N SER A 56 -10.57 4.95 4.19
CA SER A 56 -10.93 5.78 5.33
C SER A 56 -9.80 6.74 5.68
N VAL A 57 -10.18 7.89 6.22
CA VAL A 57 -9.26 8.90 6.76
C VAL A 57 -9.64 9.09 8.22
N SER A 58 -8.69 8.87 9.14
CA SER A 58 -8.91 9.17 10.55
C SER A 58 -8.71 10.66 10.82
N ASN A 59 -9.52 11.21 11.71
CA ASN A 59 -9.47 12.64 12.08
C ASN A 59 -8.43 12.95 13.16
N ASP A 60 -7.61 11.98 13.58
CA ASP A 60 -6.64 12.15 14.67
C ASP A 60 -5.42 12.94 14.19
N ARG A 61 -5.60 14.26 14.10
CA ARG A 61 -4.54 15.25 13.93
C ARG A 61 -4.14 15.79 15.31
N GLY A 62 -3.13 15.18 15.91
CA GLY A 62 -2.56 15.63 17.18
C GLY A 62 -1.06 15.37 17.27
N ARG A 63 -0.39 16.03 18.21
CA ARG A 63 1.06 15.86 18.52
C ARG A 63 1.42 14.43 18.97
N SER A 64 0.41 13.56 19.12
CA SER A 64 0.49 12.13 19.43
C SER A 64 0.04 11.23 18.27
N SER A 65 -0.09 11.75 17.05
CA SER A 65 -0.57 10.94 15.91
C SER A 65 0.36 9.76 15.65
N ALA A 66 -0.22 8.62 15.30
CA ALA A 66 0.51 7.40 14.97
C ALA A 66 1.60 7.66 13.92
N GLU A 67 1.32 8.49 12.91
CA GLU A 67 2.25 8.88 11.85
C GLU A 67 3.60 9.43 12.39
N SER A 68 3.57 10.25 13.44
CA SER A 68 4.80 10.81 14.02
C SER A 68 5.68 9.74 14.70
N HIS A 69 5.08 8.68 15.21
CA HIS A 69 5.75 7.60 15.94
C HIS A 69 6.20 6.47 15.01
N THR A 70 5.40 6.16 13.97
CA THR A 70 5.59 4.99 13.12
C THR A 70 6.16 5.32 11.75
N GLY A 71 6.01 6.57 11.28
CA GLY A 71 6.38 6.98 9.92
C GLY A 71 5.45 6.45 8.83
N ILE A 72 4.23 6.01 9.19
CA ILE A 72 3.25 5.42 8.27
C ILE A 72 2.30 6.51 7.76
N ASP A 73 2.38 6.85 6.47
CA ASP A 73 1.40 7.73 5.83
C ASP A 73 0.09 7.00 5.50
N ILE A 74 0.18 5.74 5.05
CA ILE A 74 -0.95 4.91 4.64
C ILE A 74 -0.76 3.47 5.12
N GLY A 75 -1.81 2.88 5.68
CA GLY A 75 -1.91 1.45 5.94
C GLY A 75 -2.76 0.76 4.90
N MET A 76 -2.18 -0.18 4.14
CA MET A 76 -2.94 -1.05 3.25
C MET A 76 -3.24 -2.36 3.96
N VAL A 77 -4.50 -2.65 4.23
CA VAL A 77 -4.95 -3.91 4.85
C VAL A 77 -5.62 -4.74 3.78
N PHE A 78 -5.18 -5.99 3.65
CA PHE A 78 -5.72 -6.94 2.70
C PHE A 78 -6.45 -8.04 3.44
N LYS A 79 -7.69 -8.32 3.03
CA LYS A 79 -8.59 -9.25 3.70
C LYS A 79 -9.12 -10.28 2.71
N TRP A 80 -8.73 -11.54 2.89
CA TRP A 80 -9.26 -12.67 2.14
C TRP A 80 -10.41 -13.28 2.92
N HIS A 81 -11.53 -13.49 2.23
CA HIS A 81 -12.71 -14.16 2.75
C HIS A 81 -12.82 -15.52 2.07
N ASP A 82 -12.68 -16.59 2.85
CA ASP A 82 -12.90 -17.96 2.40
C ASP A 82 -13.90 -18.69 3.32
N ALA A 83 -14.23 -19.94 2.97
CA ALA A 83 -15.16 -20.74 3.77
C ALA A 83 -14.60 -21.14 5.15
N ALA A 84 -13.28 -21.08 5.33
CA ALA A 84 -12.58 -21.42 6.58
C ALA A 84 -12.39 -20.20 7.50
N GLY A 85 -12.58 -18.98 7.00
CA GLY A 85 -12.58 -17.74 7.77
C GLY A 85 -11.96 -16.57 7.01
N THR A 86 -11.37 -15.66 7.79
CA THR A 86 -10.70 -14.48 7.26
C THR A 86 -9.19 -14.61 7.43
N PHE A 87 -8.45 -14.32 6.36
CA PHE A 87 -7.01 -14.09 6.43
C PHE A 87 -6.70 -12.62 6.18
N GLU A 88 -5.92 -12.01 7.07
CA GLU A 88 -5.50 -10.62 6.97
C GLU A 88 -3.98 -10.51 6.83
N LYS A 89 -3.55 -9.49 6.10
CA LYS A 89 -2.18 -8.99 6.14
C LYS A 89 -2.17 -7.50 5.86
N ALA A 90 -1.05 -6.86 6.14
CA ALA A 90 -0.90 -5.44 5.91
C ALA A 90 0.43 -5.06 5.25
N VAL A 91 0.41 -3.92 4.57
CA VAL A 91 1.59 -3.24 4.05
C VAL A 91 1.59 -1.83 4.62
N LEU A 92 2.72 -1.43 5.20
CA LEU A 92 2.94 -0.06 5.65
C LEU A 92 3.51 0.75 4.48
N VAL A 93 2.94 1.92 4.21
CA VAL A 93 3.29 2.71 3.04
C VAL A 93 3.64 4.13 3.46
N GLN A 94 4.77 4.61 2.94
CA GLN A 94 5.15 6.01 3.00
C GLN A 94 5.03 6.69 1.64
N ALA A 95 4.28 7.78 1.55
CA ALA A 95 3.98 8.43 0.28
C ALA A 95 4.82 9.70 0.10
N LYS A 96 5.47 9.82 -1.06
CA LYS A 96 6.31 10.99 -1.39
C LYS A 96 6.15 11.42 -2.83
N ASN A 97 6.29 12.72 -3.06
CA ASN A 97 6.44 13.25 -4.40
C ASN A 97 7.91 13.12 -4.85
N ASN A 98 8.14 12.58 -6.05
CA ASN A 98 9.47 12.47 -6.66
C ASN A 98 10.47 11.67 -5.80
N VAL A 99 10.12 10.45 -5.38
CA VAL A 99 10.95 9.59 -4.50
C VAL A 99 12.43 9.53 -4.91
N LEU A 100 12.73 9.46 -6.21
CA LEU A 100 14.11 9.40 -6.72
C LEU A 100 14.94 10.65 -6.42
N LYS A 101 14.33 11.80 -6.15
CA LYS A 101 15.03 13.03 -5.74
C LYS A 101 15.29 13.08 -4.23
N LEU A 102 14.68 12.18 -3.47
CA LEU A 102 14.70 12.15 -2.00
C LEU A 102 15.67 11.12 -1.43
N GLN A 103 16.61 10.59 -2.24
CA GLN A 103 17.58 9.58 -1.78
C GLN A 103 18.46 10.04 -0.61
N ARG A 104 18.57 11.36 -0.38
CA ARG A 104 19.33 11.98 0.71
C ARG A 104 18.43 12.78 1.66
N ASP A 105 17.12 12.60 1.56
CA ASP A 105 16.15 13.26 2.41
C ASP A 105 16.14 12.60 3.79
N ARG A 106 16.60 13.36 4.80
CA ARG A 106 16.76 12.85 6.17
C ARG A 106 15.42 12.52 6.84
N ASP A 107 14.35 13.23 6.48
CA ASP A 107 13.04 13.03 7.08
C ASP A 107 12.43 11.72 6.57
N LEU A 108 12.49 11.48 5.26
CA LEU A 108 12.06 10.22 4.66
C LEU A 108 12.92 9.05 5.14
N GLU A 109 14.25 9.21 5.22
CA GLU A 109 15.13 8.17 5.78
C GLU A 109 14.72 7.80 7.22
N CYS A 110 14.43 8.80 8.06
CA CYS A 110 13.97 8.58 9.43
C CYS A 110 12.61 7.86 9.48
N GLN A 111 11.67 8.22 8.60
CA GLN A 111 10.37 7.56 8.48
C GLN A 111 10.51 6.10 8.04
N CYS A 112 11.35 5.82 7.03
CA CYS A 112 11.62 4.47 6.57
C CYS A 112 12.33 3.63 7.63
N LYS A 113 13.28 4.21 8.37
CA LYS A 113 13.92 3.52 9.49
C LYS A 113 12.90 3.08 10.55
N LYS A 114 11.99 3.96 10.96
CA LYS A 114 10.91 3.62 11.91
C LYS A 114 10.04 2.46 11.43
N MET A 115 9.66 2.46 10.14
CA MET A 115 8.89 1.35 9.57
C MET A 115 9.71 0.05 9.48
N SER A 116 11.02 0.15 9.22
CA SER A 116 11.92 -1.02 9.17
C SER A 116 12.05 -1.73 10.52
N ASP A 117 11.90 -1.00 11.63
CA ASP A 117 11.83 -1.57 12.98
C ASP A 117 10.49 -2.28 13.26
N ILE A 118 9.50 -2.11 12.38
CA ILE A 118 8.16 -2.71 12.50
C ILE A 118 8.04 -3.93 11.58
N THR A 119 8.48 -3.83 10.33
CA THR A 119 8.37 -4.90 9.32
C THR A 119 9.45 -4.79 8.24
N GLU A 120 9.85 -5.94 7.68
CA GLU A 120 10.68 -5.99 6.47
C GLU A 120 9.86 -5.66 5.19
N HIS A 121 8.53 -5.56 5.26
CA HIS A 121 7.65 -5.50 4.09
C HIS A 121 6.95 -4.14 3.87
N TYR A 122 7.46 -3.06 4.45
CA TYR A 122 6.97 -1.73 4.11
C TYR A 122 7.45 -1.30 2.72
N VAL A 123 6.80 -0.27 2.18
CA VAL A 123 7.16 0.29 0.88
C VAL A 123 7.12 1.82 0.89
N VAL A 124 7.83 2.42 -0.04
CA VAL A 124 7.72 3.85 -0.36
C VAL A 124 6.96 4.00 -1.67
N MET A 125 5.89 4.78 -1.68
CA MET A 125 5.07 5.04 -2.85
C MET A 125 5.37 6.43 -3.41
N ASP A 126 5.69 6.50 -4.69
CA ASP A 126 5.85 7.76 -5.43
C ASP A 126 4.50 8.24 -5.96
N CYS A 127 4.20 9.52 -5.72
CA CYS A 127 2.98 10.18 -6.16
C CYS A 127 3.22 10.92 -7.50
N PRO A 128 2.92 10.30 -8.65
CA PRO A 128 3.29 10.81 -9.96
C PRO A 128 2.60 12.14 -10.32
N TYR A 129 3.27 12.93 -11.15
CA TYR A 129 2.70 14.13 -11.79
C TYR A 129 2.21 13.89 -13.23
N ASP A 130 2.53 12.73 -13.81
CA ASP A 130 2.27 12.36 -15.20
C ASP A 130 1.00 11.50 -15.38
N CYS A 131 0.15 11.45 -14.34
CA CYS A 131 -1.08 10.64 -14.31
C CYS A 131 -0.86 9.13 -14.48
N SER A 132 0.36 8.63 -14.29
CA SER A 132 0.65 7.20 -14.21
C SER A 132 0.15 6.59 -12.88
N ILE A 133 0.03 5.26 -12.86
CA ILE A 133 -0.20 4.52 -11.61
C ILE A 133 1.00 4.78 -10.67
N PRO A 134 0.77 5.03 -9.35
CA PRO A 134 1.85 5.23 -8.39
C PRO A 134 2.92 4.14 -8.45
N LYS A 135 4.19 4.53 -8.34
CA LYS A 135 5.30 3.55 -8.23
C LYS A 135 5.53 3.18 -6.79
N VAL A 136 5.93 1.95 -6.56
CA VAL A 136 6.23 1.36 -5.27
C VAL A 136 7.69 0.92 -5.26
N TYR A 137 8.42 1.39 -4.25
CA TYR A 137 9.81 1.05 -3.98
C TYR A 137 9.86 0.13 -2.76
N PHE A 138 10.59 -0.97 -2.87
CA PHE A 138 10.68 -1.96 -1.81
C PHE A 138 11.55 -1.45 -0.66
N SER A 139 11.28 -1.91 0.56
CA SER A 139 12.15 -1.71 1.71
C SER A 139 13.57 -2.24 1.47
N LYS A 140 14.54 -1.65 2.19
CA LYS A 140 15.91 -2.15 2.30
C LYS A 140 16.31 -2.02 3.77
N SER A 141 16.51 -3.13 4.47
CA SER A 141 16.69 -3.13 5.93
C SER A 141 18.09 -2.74 6.41
N ASN A 142 19.10 -2.75 5.54
CA ASN A 142 20.50 -2.76 6.00
C ASN A 142 21.25 -1.44 5.80
N GLU A 143 20.75 -0.51 4.98
CA GLU A 143 21.46 0.74 4.69
C GLU A 143 20.50 1.86 4.28
N PRO A 144 20.82 3.12 4.62
CA PRO A 144 20.18 4.28 4.03
C PRO A 144 20.16 4.18 2.49
N PRO A 145 19.05 4.61 1.86
CA PRO A 145 17.99 5.38 2.49
C PRO A 145 16.88 4.49 3.12
N PHE A 146 17.13 3.19 3.29
CA PHE A 146 16.19 2.16 3.76
C PHE A 146 15.06 1.82 2.77
N TRP A 147 15.13 2.28 1.53
CA TRP A 147 14.34 1.72 0.43
C TRP A 147 15.22 1.51 -0.78
N ASP A 148 14.82 0.59 -1.66
CA ASP A 148 15.56 0.25 -2.86
C ASP A 148 15.22 1.21 -3.99
N VAL A 149 16.07 2.23 -4.17
CA VAL A 149 15.95 3.24 -5.23
C VAL A 149 16.09 2.66 -6.65
N ASN A 150 16.67 1.46 -6.78
CA ASN A 150 16.92 0.80 -8.06
C ASN A 150 15.83 -0.21 -8.41
N LYS A 151 14.93 -0.52 -7.48
CA LYS A 151 13.86 -1.49 -7.65
C LYS A 151 12.51 -0.85 -7.34
N SER A 152 11.77 -0.56 -8.41
CA SER A 152 10.37 -0.15 -8.31
C SER A 152 9.50 -0.87 -9.32
N VAL A 153 8.22 -0.98 -8.98
CA VAL A 153 7.13 -1.43 -9.85
C VAL A 153 5.96 -0.48 -9.67
N ASP A 154 5.06 -0.36 -10.65
CA ASP A 154 3.80 0.35 -10.40
C ASP A 154 2.93 -0.42 -9.37
N LEU A 155 1.96 0.27 -8.78
CA LEU A 155 1.08 -0.28 -7.75
C LEU A 155 0.27 -1.48 -8.27
N PHE A 156 -0.09 -1.51 -9.55
CA PHE A 156 -0.78 -2.67 -10.13
C PHE A 156 0.10 -3.92 -10.09
N ASN A 157 1.32 -3.83 -10.62
CA ASN A 157 2.28 -4.93 -10.60
C ASN A 157 2.72 -5.28 -9.17
N TYR A 158 2.79 -4.31 -8.26
CA TYR A 158 3.01 -4.59 -6.83
C TYR A 158 1.90 -5.48 -6.24
N LEU A 159 0.64 -5.10 -6.45
CA LEU A 159 -0.51 -5.86 -5.97
C LEU A 159 -0.55 -7.26 -6.59
N LYS A 160 -0.43 -7.36 -7.91
CA LYS A 160 -0.48 -8.61 -8.69
C LYS A 160 0.64 -9.57 -8.34
N ASP A 161 1.89 -9.11 -8.41
CA ASP A 161 3.04 -10.01 -8.38
C ASP A 161 3.61 -10.26 -6.98
N TYR A 162 3.26 -9.40 -6.02
CA TYR A 162 3.83 -9.48 -4.68
C TYR A 162 2.78 -9.68 -3.60
N VAL A 163 1.76 -8.83 -3.57
CA VAL A 163 0.76 -8.89 -2.50
C VAL A 163 -0.19 -10.08 -2.72
N PHE A 164 -0.86 -10.21 -3.86
CA PHE A 164 -1.75 -11.33 -4.11
C PHE A 164 -1.03 -12.68 -4.19
N LYS A 165 0.30 -12.70 -4.29
CA LYS A 165 1.11 -13.93 -4.21
C LYS A 165 1.68 -14.22 -2.81
N CYS A 166 1.45 -13.36 -1.82
CA CYS A 166 2.11 -13.41 -0.51
C CYS A 166 3.63 -13.61 -0.62
N THR A 167 4.29 -12.68 -1.31
CA THR A 167 5.75 -12.49 -1.19
C THR A 167 6.09 -11.12 -0.59
N GLN A 168 5.07 -10.28 -0.37
CA GLN A 168 5.12 -9.02 0.36
C GLN A 168 3.85 -8.85 1.20
N GLY A 169 3.95 -7.99 2.21
CA GLY A 169 2.96 -7.79 3.26
C GLY A 169 3.24 -8.70 4.46
N ASP A 170 2.80 -8.24 5.62
CA ASP A 170 3.10 -8.84 6.91
C ASP A 170 1.80 -9.30 7.58
N ILE A 171 1.83 -10.50 8.17
CA ILE A 171 0.67 -11.12 8.82
C ILE A 171 0.66 -10.90 10.34
N SER A 172 1.72 -10.31 10.89
CA SER A 172 1.82 -10.07 12.34
C SER A 172 0.77 -9.05 12.79
N ASP A 173 0.16 -9.32 13.94
CA ASP A 173 -0.86 -8.44 14.52
C ASP A 173 -0.34 -7.02 14.72
N LYS A 174 0.95 -6.86 15.06
CA LYS A 174 1.61 -5.56 15.21
C LYS A 174 1.53 -4.74 13.92
N VAL A 175 1.77 -5.36 12.77
CA VAL A 175 1.77 -4.65 11.47
C VAL A 175 0.34 -4.41 10.99
N ILE A 176 -0.54 -5.39 11.16
CA ILE A 176 -1.95 -5.25 10.82
C ILE A 176 -2.59 -4.10 11.63
N GLN A 177 -2.34 -4.06 12.94
CA GLN A 177 -2.84 -3.01 13.80
C GLN A 177 -2.21 -1.65 13.44
N GLY A 178 -0.90 -1.61 13.20
CA GLY A 178 -0.21 -0.40 12.75
C GLY A 178 -0.79 0.17 11.44
N ALA A 179 -1.20 -0.69 10.50
CA ALA A 179 -1.88 -0.26 9.28
C ALA A 179 -3.31 0.22 9.54
N LYS A 180 -4.07 -0.45 10.42
CA LYS A 180 -5.43 -0.05 10.81
C LYS A 180 -5.46 1.31 11.54
N ASP A 181 -4.43 1.59 12.33
CA ASP A 181 -4.31 2.83 13.11
C ASP A 181 -3.70 3.99 12.30
N SER A 182 -3.29 3.74 11.06
CA SER A 182 -2.74 4.79 10.19
C SER A 182 -3.79 5.87 9.89
N THR A 183 -3.32 7.10 9.65
CA THR A 183 -4.22 8.23 9.37
C THR A 183 -5.03 8.03 8.08
N ARG A 184 -4.52 7.23 7.14
CA ARG A 184 -5.18 6.89 5.88
C ARG A 184 -5.12 5.38 5.71
N GLN A 185 -6.27 4.72 5.75
CA GLN A 185 -6.33 3.27 5.59
C GLN A 185 -6.99 2.92 4.27
N LEU A 186 -6.34 2.03 3.51
CA LEU A 186 -6.93 1.35 2.37
C LEU A 186 -7.18 -0.11 2.74
N LEU A 187 -8.45 -0.49 2.85
CA LEU A 187 -8.86 -1.88 2.99
C LEU A 187 -9.18 -2.47 1.60
N ILE A 188 -8.56 -3.60 1.30
CA ILE A 188 -8.75 -4.36 0.06
C ILE A 188 -9.30 -5.73 0.44
N GLU A 189 -10.56 -5.97 0.14
CA GLU A 189 -11.25 -7.23 0.42
C GLU A 189 -11.36 -8.08 -0.83
N THR A 190 -11.18 -9.38 -0.69
CA THR A 190 -11.27 -10.31 -1.82
C THR A 190 -11.70 -11.70 -1.37
N ASN A 191 -12.27 -12.49 -2.27
CA ASN A 191 -12.52 -13.92 -2.10
C ASN A 191 -11.71 -14.78 -3.08
N ILE A 192 -10.68 -14.22 -3.74
CA ILE A 192 -9.76 -15.03 -4.53
C ILE A 192 -9.11 -16.09 -3.62
N PRO A 193 -8.65 -17.23 -4.17
CA PRO A 193 -7.99 -18.25 -3.37
C PRO A 193 -6.84 -17.66 -2.54
N LYS A 194 -6.85 -17.96 -1.24
CA LYS A 194 -5.80 -17.51 -0.31
C LYS A 194 -4.43 -17.97 -0.83
N PRO A 195 -3.41 -17.10 -0.84
CA PRO A 195 -2.08 -17.48 -1.29
C PRO A 195 -1.43 -18.45 -0.29
N THR A 196 -0.58 -19.35 -0.77
CA THR A 196 0.18 -20.23 0.12
C THR A 196 1.31 -19.44 0.76
N LEU A 197 1.28 -19.28 2.08
CA LEU A 197 2.35 -18.64 2.83
C LEU A 197 3.69 -19.36 2.58
N THR A 198 4.71 -18.60 2.22
CA THR A 198 6.07 -19.11 2.12
C THR A 198 6.58 -19.50 3.52
N LYS A 199 7.56 -20.42 3.61
CA LYS A 199 8.06 -20.93 4.91
C LYS A 199 8.54 -19.81 5.85
N LYS A 200 9.05 -18.69 5.32
CA LYS A 200 9.51 -17.53 6.11
C LYS A 200 8.35 -16.83 6.82
N GLU A 201 7.18 -16.76 6.19
CA GLU A 201 5.98 -16.06 6.70
C GLU A 201 5.19 -16.87 7.74
N LYS A 202 5.45 -18.18 7.89
CA LYS A 202 4.80 -19.01 8.93
C LYS A 202 5.43 -18.87 10.32
N SER A 203 6.54 -18.13 10.42
CA SER A 203 7.42 -18.11 11.60
C SER A 203 7.45 -16.76 12.32
N SER A 204 6.71 -15.78 11.80
CA SER A 204 6.61 -14.39 12.28
C SER A 204 5.33 -14.18 13.07
#